data_AF-A0A257MMJ2-F1
#
_entry.id   AF-A0A257MMJ2-F1
#
_cell.length_a   1.000
_cell.length_b   1.000
_cell.length_c   1.000
_cell.angle_alpha   90.00
_cell.angle_beta   90.00
_cell.angle_gamma   90.00
#
_symmetry.space_group_name_H-M   'P 1'
#
loop_
_entity.id
_entity.type
_entity.pdbx_description
1 polymer ?
#
loop_
_entity_poly.entity_id
_entity_poly.type
_entity_poly.pdbx_seq_one_letter_code
_entity_poly.pdbx_strand_id
1 'polypeptide(L)'
;MGEERRLAMVAELIRDHIHLVDVDRYLESTGVKKDDFVAVEPSDFSGEIFAVDGSNAALCGWMTAGVNLIRAGYAVYQGREWRRTAITFDDLFLADPKLCPDNFDPYLEHFFGIEGIDLRESDLDRLSSYYREMQEYLAINDAIGQAASGDIILYDGSFEIFEPMRGVLDAIFSRAREKDVALLAVAKSSSLSWGDEITLPFVQHTGLAGNRIRPGEAWYLSLKDKNVDAGQGKWGGQTYVVSFCEESEQAFRVDVPAFLSRNMGSILSMLADHCCSAECLGYPHALFRAHRDIRITEQEAASARERLIARLLETGMTHSEIKMLMQDFHDILEMKSRF
;
A
#
# COMPACT_ATOMS: atom_id res chain seq x y z
N MET A 1 -11.26 25.52 -30.16
CA MET A 1 -10.03 26.32 -29.99
C MET A 1 -9.58 26.49 -28.54
N GLY A 2 -10.49 26.60 -27.54
CA GLY A 2 -10.10 26.72 -26.12
C GLY A 2 -9.65 25.41 -25.44
N GLU A 3 -10.30 24.29 -25.77
CA GLU A 3 -10.02 22.97 -25.18
C GLU A 3 -8.67 22.40 -25.61
N GLU A 4 -8.40 22.35 -26.93
CA GLU A 4 -7.14 21.84 -27.47
C GLU A 4 -5.91 22.61 -26.98
N ARG A 5 -6.02 23.94 -26.86
CA ARG A 5 -4.97 24.78 -26.25
C ARG A 5 -4.78 24.43 -24.76
N ARG A 6 -5.85 24.19 -24.03
CA ARG A 6 -5.79 23.79 -22.61
C ARG A 6 -5.18 22.39 -22.46
N LEU A 7 -5.54 21.44 -23.31
CA LEU A 7 -4.95 20.10 -23.34
C LEU A 7 -3.46 20.16 -23.66
N ALA A 8 -3.04 20.99 -24.61
CA ALA A 8 -1.62 21.20 -24.92
C ALA A 8 -0.85 21.77 -23.72
N MET A 9 -1.40 22.78 -23.04
CA MET A 9 -0.79 23.33 -21.82
C MET A 9 -0.69 22.29 -20.70
N VAL A 10 -1.72 21.48 -20.49
CA VAL A 10 -1.69 20.40 -19.49
C VAL A 10 -0.69 19.32 -19.87
N ALA A 11 -0.58 18.97 -21.15
CA ALA A 11 0.41 18.00 -21.63
C ALA A 11 1.86 18.49 -21.43
N GLU A 12 2.11 19.78 -21.66
CA GLU A 12 3.41 20.40 -21.36
C GLU A 12 3.72 20.33 -19.87
N LEU A 13 2.76 20.66 -19.00
CA LEU A 13 2.93 20.53 -17.55
C LEU A 13 3.22 19.08 -17.14
N ILE A 14 2.47 18.10 -17.66
CA ILE A 14 2.70 16.68 -17.36
C ILE A 14 4.09 16.24 -17.84
N ARG A 15 4.49 16.66 -19.04
CA ARG A 15 5.84 16.37 -19.55
C ARG A 15 6.89 16.93 -18.61
N ASP A 16 6.75 18.17 -18.18
CA ASP A 16 7.72 18.82 -17.29
C ASP A 16 7.74 18.17 -15.88
N HIS A 17 6.64 17.53 -15.47
CA HIS A 17 6.57 16.75 -14.22
C HIS A 17 7.18 15.36 -14.32
N ILE A 18 6.96 14.63 -15.42
CA ILE A 18 7.30 13.19 -15.53
C ILE A 18 8.64 12.97 -16.25
N HIS A 19 8.97 13.84 -17.21
CA HIS A 19 10.12 13.63 -18.06
C HIS A 19 11.39 14.13 -17.37
N LEU A 20 12.21 13.19 -16.91
CA LEU A 20 13.54 13.50 -16.40
C LEU A 20 14.51 13.84 -17.56
N VAL A 21 14.50 15.12 -17.96
CA VAL A 21 15.37 15.65 -19.03
C VAL A 21 16.84 15.57 -18.65
N ASP A 22 17.17 15.94 -17.40
CA ASP A 22 18.54 16.04 -16.93
C ASP A 22 18.71 15.29 -15.60
N VAL A 23 19.50 14.20 -15.64
CA VAL A 23 19.84 13.42 -14.45
C VAL A 23 20.69 14.25 -13.50
N ASP A 24 21.58 15.09 -14.01
CA ASP A 24 22.51 15.85 -13.17
C ASP A 24 21.76 16.88 -12.33
N ARG A 25 20.74 17.56 -12.90
CA ARG A 25 19.83 18.43 -12.14
C ARG A 25 19.14 17.67 -11.00
N TYR A 26 18.62 16.47 -11.26
CA TYR A 26 17.99 15.65 -10.23
C TYR A 26 18.98 15.28 -9.12
N LEU A 27 20.18 14.83 -9.47
CA LEU A 27 21.23 14.48 -8.51
C LEU A 27 21.61 15.68 -7.63
N GLU A 28 21.79 16.85 -8.24
CA GLU A 28 22.12 18.10 -7.53
C GLU A 28 21.01 18.53 -6.58
N SER A 29 19.76 18.63 -7.04
CA SER A 29 18.64 19.11 -6.22
C SER A 29 18.30 18.16 -5.07
N THR A 30 18.37 16.85 -5.32
CA THR A 30 17.98 15.84 -4.32
C THR A 30 19.12 15.41 -3.40
N GLY A 31 20.37 15.78 -3.72
CA GLY A 31 21.56 15.29 -3.01
C GLY A 31 21.86 13.81 -3.26
N VAL A 32 21.15 13.17 -4.20
CA VAL A 32 21.47 11.82 -4.67
C VAL A 32 22.75 11.85 -5.49
N LYS A 33 23.60 10.85 -5.30
CA LYS A 33 24.89 10.66 -5.96
C LYS A 33 24.89 9.34 -6.71
N LYS A 34 25.74 9.24 -7.72
CA LYS A 34 25.90 8.00 -8.50
C LYS A 34 26.29 6.80 -7.64
N ASP A 35 27.14 7.02 -6.64
CA ASP A 35 27.59 5.98 -5.71
C ASP A 35 26.53 5.58 -4.65
N ASP A 36 25.40 6.29 -4.57
CA ASP A 36 24.29 5.88 -3.69
C ASP A 36 23.50 4.69 -4.24
N PHE A 37 23.65 4.38 -5.54
CA PHE A 37 23.01 3.23 -6.20
C PHE A 37 23.85 1.98 -5.96
N VAL A 38 23.36 1.12 -5.07
CA VAL A 38 24.02 -0.13 -4.68
C VAL A 38 23.40 -1.29 -5.44
N ALA A 39 24.23 -2.05 -6.15
CA ALA A 39 23.79 -3.24 -6.90
C ALA A 39 23.25 -4.33 -5.95
N VAL A 40 22.26 -5.06 -6.43
CA VAL A 40 21.68 -6.23 -5.76
C VAL A 40 21.95 -7.45 -6.62
N GLU A 41 22.81 -8.33 -6.12
CA GLU A 41 23.02 -9.64 -6.74
C GLU A 41 21.99 -10.62 -6.16
N PRO A 42 21.21 -11.34 -6.99
CA PRO A 42 20.28 -12.35 -6.49
C PRO A 42 20.98 -13.45 -5.69
N SER A 43 20.29 -13.95 -4.67
CA SER A 43 20.78 -15.06 -3.83
C SER A 43 19.67 -16.06 -3.56
N ASP A 44 20.04 -17.34 -3.44
CA ASP A 44 19.10 -18.41 -3.11
C ASP A 44 18.34 -18.13 -1.80
N PHE A 45 17.02 -18.28 -1.85
CA PHE A 45 16.14 -18.19 -0.68
C PHE A 45 15.21 -19.40 -0.61
N SER A 46 15.23 -20.10 0.52
CA SER A 46 14.48 -21.34 0.76
C SER A 46 13.30 -21.20 1.73
N GLY A 47 13.20 -20.04 2.38
CA GLY A 47 12.10 -19.71 3.30
C GLY A 47 10.79 -19.38 2.59
N GLU A 48 9.78 -19.05 3.37
CA GLU A 48 8.50 -18.56 2.87
C GLU A 48 8.50 -17.02 2.74
N ILE A 49 7.84 -16.53 1.69
CA ILE A 49 7.50 -15.12 1.50
C ILE A 49 6.00 -14.96 1.74
N PHE A 50 5.65 -14.24 2.80
CA PHE A 50 4.28 -13.84 3.11
C PHE A 50 4.04 -12.46 2.52
N ALA A 51 2.96 -12.29 1.76
CA ALA A 51 2.62 -11.03 1.13
C ALA A 51 1.22 -10.60 1.57
N VAL A 52 1.14 -9.49 2.31
CA VAL A 52 -0.08 -8.95 2.90
C VAL A 52 -0.64 -7.85 2.00
N ASP A 53 -1.95 -7.90 1.75
CA ASP A 53 -2.70 -6.83 1.07
C ASP A 53 -4.11 -6.70 1.69
N GLY A 54 -4.79 -5.60 1.38
CA GLY A 54 -6.16 -5.34 1.79
C GLY A 54 -6.99 -4.75 0.65
N SER A 55 -8.30 -4.96 0.74
CA SER A 55 -9.28 -4.47 -0.22
C SER A 55 -10.46 -3.81 0.48
N ASN A 56 -11.02 -2.80 -0.15
CA ASN A 56 -12.18 -2.05 0.35
C ASN A 56 -13.10 -1.74 -0.83
N ALA A 57 -14.37 -2.11 -0.72
CA ALA A 57 -15.42 -1.75 -1.66
C ALA A 57 -16.55 -1.03 -0.93
N ALA A 58 -16.82 0.23 -1.30
CA ALA A 58 -17.99 0.95 -0.82
C ALA A 58 -19.27 0.34 -1.41
N LEU A 59 -20.23 -0.02 -0.56
CA LEU A 59 -21.52 -0.58 -0.98
C LEU A 59 -22.59 0.50 -1.03
N CYS A 60 -22.59 1.39 -0.03
CA CYS A 60 -23.46 2.55 0.07
C CYS A 60 -22.94 3.56 1.08
N GLY A 61 -23.42 4.80 1.01
CA GLY A 61 -23.11 5.81 2.02
C GLY A 61 -24.10 6.95 1.99
N TRP A 62 -24.19 7.63 3.11
CA TRP A 62 -24.96 8.85 3.30
C TRP A 62 -24.06 9.92 3.93
N MET A 63 -24.58 11.13 4.10
CA MET A 63 -23.79 12.30 4.49
C MET A 63 -22.95 12.15 5.77
N THR A 64 -23.24 11.17 6.63
CA THR A 64 -22.59 11.02 7.93
C THR A 64 -21.96 9.64 8.17
N ALA A 65 -22.22 8.64 7.31
CA ALA A 65 -21.65 7.31 7.45
C ALA A 65 -21.76 6.49 6.16
N GLY A 66 -21.02 5.39 6.09
CA GLY A 66 -21.03 4.49 4.95
C GLY A 66 -20.89 3.02 5.31
N VAL A 67 -21.23 2.14 4.38
CA VAL A 67 -21.03 0.70 4.51
C VAL A 67 -20.04 0.24 3.45
N ASN A 68 -19.00 -0.43 3.91
CA ASN A 68 -17.93 -0.97 3.08
C ASN A 68 -17.86 -2.49 3.27
N LEU A 69 -17.55 -3.23 2.21
CA LEU A 69 -17.02 -4.58 2.33
C LEU A 69 -15.49 -4.45 2.41
N ILE A 70 -14.89 -5.00 3.45
CA ILE A 70 -13.45 -4.94 3.66
C ILE A 70 -12.92 -6.37 3.73
N ARG A 71 -11.81 -6.60 3.02
CA ARG A 71 -11.10 -7.88 3.02
C ARG A 71 -9.62 -7.64 3.28
N ALA A 72 -9.00 -8.45 4.13
CA ALA A 72 -7.56 -8.44 4.35
C ALA A 72 -7.04 -9.87 4.48
N GLY A 73 -5.77 -10.06 4.18
CA GLY A 73 -5.15 -11.38 4.26
C GLY A 73 -3.73 -11.39 3.72
N TYR A 74 -3.23 -12.58 3.44
CA TYR A 74 -1.91 -12.73 2.81
C TYR A 74 -1.81 -13.95 1.90
N ALA A 75 -0.95 -13.85 0.90
CA ALA A 75 -0.49 -14.98 0.09
C ALA A 75 0.87 -15.47 0.59
N VAL A 76 1.13 -16.77 0.48
CA VAL A 76 2.40 -17.39 0.89
C VAL A 76 3.02 -18.09 -0.31
N TYR A 77 4.30 -17.80 -0.54
CA TYR A 77 5.14 -18.44 -1.55
C TYR A 77 6.34 -19.10 -0.90
N GLN A 78 6.85 -20.15 -1.53
CA GLN A 78 8.16 -20.71 -1.25
C GLN A 78 8.88 -20.90 -2.59
N GLY A 79 10.05 -20.30 -2.75
CA GLY A 79 10.63 -20.19 -4.10
C GLY A 79 9.68 -19.39 -5.01
N ARG A 80 9.34 -19.96 -6.17
CA ARG A 80 8.36 -19.40 -7.12
C ARG A 80 6.99 -20.08 -7.04
N GLU A 81 6.80 -20.99 -6.08
CA GLU A 81 5.57 -21.77 -5.95
C GLU A 81 4.63 -21.12 -4.92
N TRP A 82 3.40 -20.87 -5.36
CA TRP A 82 2.32 -20.51 -4.46
C TRP A 82 2.01 -21.69 -3.52
N ARG A 83 1.94 -21.41 -2.22
CA ARG A 83 1.60 -22.40 -1.18
C ARG A 83 0.15 -22.27 -0.73
N ARG A 84 -0.26 -21.06 -0.34
CA ARG A 84 -1.60 -20.79 0.20
C ARG A 84 -1.94 -19.31 0.14
N THR A 85 -3.23 -19.02 0.26
CA THR A 85 -3.76 -17.69 0.55
C THR A 85 -4.63 -17.80 1.79
N ALA A 86 -4.43 -16.92 2.77
CA ALA A 86 -5.22 -16.84 3.99
C ALA A 86 -6.00 -15.52 4.00
N ILE A 87 -7.31 -15.61 4.20
CA ILE A 87 -8.18 -14.44 4.42
C ILE A 87 -8.39 -14.31 5.93
N THR A 88 -7.87 -13.24 6.51
CA THR A 88 -7.96 -12.98 7.97
C THR A 88 -9.17 -12.13 8.33
N PHE A 89 -9.70 -11.39 7.36
CA PHE A 89 -10.91 -10.57 7.51
C PHE A 89 -11.65 -10.51 6.17
N ASP A 90 -12.98 -10.69 6.19
CA ASP A 90 -13.87 -10.54 5.03
C ASP A 90 -15.29 -10.24 5.53
N ASP A 91 -15.56 -8.98 5.87
CA ASP A 91 -16.85 -8.58 6.44
C ASP A 91 -17.22 -7.13 6.12
N LEU A 92 -18.47 -6.78 6.43
CA LEU A 92 -19.01 -5.44 6.33
C LEU A 92 -18.50 -4.56 7.47
N PHE A 93 -18.12 -3.34 7.12
CA PHE A 93 -17.76 -2.29 8.04
C PHE A 93 -18.73 -1.12 7.89
N LEU A 94 -19.36 -0.73 9.00
CA LEU A 94 -20.15 0.50 9.08
C LEU A 94 -19.23 1.63 9.54
N ALA A 95 -18.81 2.44 8.57
CA ALA A 95 -18.00 3.64 8.76
C ALA A 95 -18.87 4.76 9.35
N ASP A 96 -19.18 4.66 10.65
CA ASP A 96 -19.83 5.70 11.44
C ASP A 96 -18.89 6.15 12.57
N PRO A 97 -18.59 7.46 12.70
CA PRO A 97 -17.75 7.98 13.78
C PRO A 97 -18.19 7.53 15.19
N LYS A 98 -19.49 7.34 15.41
CA LYS A 98 -20.03 6.93 16.72
C LYS A 98 -19.77 5.47 17.04
N LEU A 99 -19.52 4.64 16.02
CA LEU A 99 -19.22 3.22 16.17
C LEU A 99 -17.72 2.94 16.11
N CYS A 100 -16.88 3.97 15.99
CA CYS A 100 -15.44 3.77 15.91
C CYS A 100 -14.86 3.00 17.10
N PRO A 101 -15.20 3.32 18.38
CA PRO A 101 -14.71 2.54 19.51
C PRO A 101 -15.10 1.06 19.41
N ASP A 102 -16.39 0.78 19.17
CA ASP A 102 -16.91 -0.58 19.06
C ASP A 102 -16.28 -1.38 17.91
N ASN A 103 -15.90 -0.70 16.83
CA ASN A 103 -15.30 -1.34 15.67
C ASN A 103 -13.79 -1.57 15.82
N PHE A 104 -13.03 -0.63 16.41
CA PHE A 104 -11.57 -0.69 16.47
C PHE A 104 -11.06 -1.31 17.78
N ASP A 105 -11.61 -0.90 18.92
CA ASP A 105 -11.07 -1.22 20.24
C ASP A 105 -10.98 -2.73 20.51
N PRO A 106 -11.96 -3.59 20.14
CA PRO A 106 -11.85 -5.02 20.36
C PRO A 106 -10.62 -5.64 19.70
N TYR A 107 -10.21 -5.14 18.54
CA TYR A 107 -9.02 -5.62 17.85
C TYR A 107 -7.74 -5.03 18.45
N LEU A 108 -7.75 -3.74 18.74
CA LEU A 108 -6.59 -3.03 19.29
C LEU A 108 -6.20 -3.57 20.67
N GLU A 109 -7.18 -3.76 21.55
CA GLU A 109 -6.97 -4.31 22.89
C GLU A 109 -6.52 -5.77 22.82
N HIS A 110 -7.24 -6.61 22.07
CA HIS A 110 -6.98 -8.05 22.02
C HIS A 110 -5.61 -8.37 21.40
N PHE A 111 -5.27 -7.73 20.28
CA PHE A 111 -4.06 -8.08 19.53
C PHE A 111 -2.86 -7.23 19.88
N PHE A 112 -3.04 -6.00 20.36
CA PHE A 112 -1.92 -5.07 20.58
C PHE A 112 -1.87 -4.50 22.01
N GLY A 113 -2.89 -4.72 22.84
CA GLY A 113 -2.96 -4.16 24.19
C GLY A 113 -3.08 -2.63 24.18
N ILE A 114 -3.71 -2.08 23.14
CA ILE A 114 -3.90 -0.63 22.94
C ILE A 114 -5.36 -0.29 23.17
N GLU A 115 -5.62 0.66 24.06
CA GLU A 115 -6.97 1.16 24.37
C GLU A 115 -7.26 2.40 23.53
N GLY A 116 -8.26 2.32 22.65
CA GLY A 116 -8.74 3.45 21.87
C GLY A 116 -7.80 3.96 20.79
N ILE A 117 -8.36 4.74 19.87
CA ILE A 117 -7.62 5.58 18.91
C ILE A 117 -8.16 7.00 18.93
N ASP A 118 -7.26 7.98 18.90
CA ASP A 118 -7.62 9.40 18.86
C ASP A 118 -7.80 9.87 17.40
N LEU A 119 -9.03 9.79 16.90
CA LEU A 119 -9.38 10.26 15.55
C LEU A 119 -9.75 11.75 15.57
N ARG A 120 -9.14 12.54 14.67
CA ARG A 120 -9.56 13.93 14.43
C ARG A 120 -10.74 13.95 13.45
N GLU A 121 -11.45 15.07 13.38
CA GLU A 121 -12.58 15.24 12.45
C GLU A 121 -12.17 14.98 10.98
N SER A 122 -10.98 15.43 10.57
CA SER A 122 -10.43 15.18 9.23
C SER A 122 -10.16 13.70 8.92
N ASP A 123 -10.05 12.87 9.96
CA ASP A 123 -9.76 11.44 9.84
C ASP A 123 -11.05 10.63 9.60
N LEU A 124 -12.22 11.21 9.92
CA LEU A 124 -13.53 10.54 9.78
C LEU A 124 -13.92 10.28 8.33
N ASP A 125 -13.52 11.15 7.39
CA ASP A 125 -13.75 10.97 5.95
C ASP A 125 -13.01 9.74 5.39
N ARG A 126 -11.99 9.26 6.12
CA ARG A 126 -11.12 8.15 5.72
C ARG A 126 -11.30 6.92 6.58
N LEU A 127 -12.35 6.86 7.40
CA LEU A 127 -12.56 5.81 8.40
C LEU A 127 -12.50 4.39 7.82
N SER A 128 -13.10 4.17 6.64
CA SER A 128 -13.03 2.86 5.97
C SER A 128 -11.62 2.49 5.47
N SER A 129 -10.81 3.49 5.12
CA SER A 129 -9.39 3.27 4.77
C SER A 129 -8.57 2.90 6.01
N TYR A 130 -8.79 3.58 7.13
CA TYR A 130 -8.09 3.27 8.39
C TYR A 130 -8.51 1.93 8.97
N TYR A 131 -9.78 1.57 8.84
CA TYR A 131 -10.24 0.25 9.25
C TYR A 131 -9.61 -0.84 8.37
N ARG A 132 -9.56 -0.65 7.05
CA ARG A 132 -8.84 -1.57 6.14
C ARG A 132 -7.37 -1.71 6.54
N GLU A 133 -6.69 -0.60 6.78
CA GLU A 133 -5.28 -0.57 7.19
C GLU A 133 -5.07 -1.30 8.54
N MET A 134 -5.96 -1.13 9.51
CA MET A 134 -5.94 -1.92 10.75
C MET A 134 -6.10 -3.42 10.48
N GLN A 135 -6.99 -3.82 9.57
CA GLN A 135 -7.16 -5.23 9.19
C GLN A 135 -5.93 -5.79 8.44
N GLU A 136 -5.24 -4.97 7.64
CA GLU A 136 -3.95 -5.31 7.05
C GLU A 136 -2.89 -5.51 8.14
N TYR A 137 -2.83 -4.66 9.16
CA TYR A 137 -1.92 -4.81 10.31
C TYR A 137 -2.21 -6.07 11.14
N LEU A 138 -3.47 -6.44 11.31
CA LEU A 138 -3.86 -7.72 11.91
C LEU A 138 -3.41 -8.91 11.03
N ALA A 139 -3.51 -8.78 9.70
CA ALA A 139 -3.02 -9.79 8.77
C ALA A 139 -1.47 -9.91 8.81
N ILE A 140 -0.73 -8.79 8.93
CA ILE A 140 0.72 -8.82 9.19
C ILE A 140 1.00 -9.55 10.49
N ASN A 141 0.25 -9.26 11.55
CA ASN A 141 0.44 -9.90 12.84
C ASN A 141 0.18 -11.41 12.79
N ASP A 142 -0.86 -11.87 12.08
CA ASP A 142 -1.10 -13.29 11.85
C ASP A 142 0.02 -13.93 10.99
N ALA A 143 0.46 -13.26 9.92
CA ALA A 143 1.58 -13.72 9.09
C ALA A 143 2.88 -13.87 9.91
N ILE A 144 3.19 -12.89 10.78
CA ILE A 144 4.30 -13.02 11.76
C ILE A 144 4.05 -14.25 12.62
N GLY A 145 2.84 -14.49 13.12
CA GLY A 145 2.47 -15.66 13.90
C GLY A 145 2.72 -17.01 13.20
N GLN A 146 2.55 -17.07 11.87
CA GLN A 146 2.73 -18.29 11.07
C GLN A 146 4.15 -18.49 10.52
N ALA A 147 4.91 -17.41 10.30
CA ALA A 147 6.24 -17.46 9.70
C ALA A 147 7.28 -18.21 10.56
N ALA A 148 8.27 -18.83 9.94
CA ALA A 148 9.47 -19.32 10.63
C ALA A 148 10.53 -18.21 10.73
N SER A 149 11.47 -18.33 11.66
CA SER A 149 12.66 -17.45 11.71
C SER A 149 13.41 -17.55 10.37
N GLY A 150 13.78 -16.39 9.83
CA GLY A 150 14.39 -16.24 8.50
C GLY A 150 13.41 -16.02 7.35
N ASP A 151 12.10 -16.17 7.56
CA ASP A 151 11.08 -15.88 6.53
C ASP A 151 10.93 -14.36 6.30
N ILE A 152 10.34 -14.01 5.14
CA ILE A 152 10.13 -12.62 4.73
C ILE A 152 8.63 -12.32 4.69
N ILE A 153 8.25 -11.16 5.24
CA ILE A 153 6.91 -10.60 5.15
C ILE A 153 6.98 -9.29 4.36
N LEU A 154 6.18 -9.22 3.31
CA LEU A 154 6.00 -8.07 2.45
C LEU A 154 4.60 -7.50 2.67
N TYR A 155 4.50 -6.20 2.91
CA TYR A 155 3.24 -5.46 2.99
C TYR A 155 3.05 -4.61 1.72
N ASP A 156 1.92 -4.75 1.02
CA ASP A 156 1.56 -3.92 -0.15
C ASP A 156 1.11 -2.52 0.32
N GLY A 157 2.07 -1.66 0.57
CA GLY A 157 1.80 -0.37 1.19
C GLY A 157 3.08 0.32 1.66
N SER A 158 2.91 1.24 2.60
CA SER A 158 4.00 1.97 3.23
C SER A 158 3.81 1.98 4.74
N PHE A 159 4.89 2.10 5.51
CA PHE A 159 4.79 2.30 6.96
C PHE A 159 4.57 3.78 7.32
N GLU A 160 4.19 4.63 6.37
CA GLU A 160 3.86 6.02 6.65
C GLU A 160 2.71 6.10 7.65
N ILE A 161 3.02 6.60 8.85
CA ILE A 161 2.14 6.47 10.00
C ILE A 161 0.91 7.36 9.88
N PHE A 162 -0.26 6.71 9.94
CA PHE A 162 -1.43 7.29 10.57
C PHE A 162 -1.20 7.32 12.09
N GLU A 163 -0.96 8.51 12.66
CA GLU A 163 -0.51 8.66 14.06
C GLU A 163 -1.30 7.85 15.10
N PRO A 164 -2.64 7.71 15.00
CA PRO A 164 -3.40 6.86 15.91
C PRO A 164 -3.01 5.37 15.88
N MET A 165 -2.42 4.88 14.78
CA MET A 165 -1.96 3.49 14.63
C MET A 165 -0.47 3.28 14.93
N ARG A 166 0.24 4.31 15.41
CA ARG A 166 1.68 4.20 15.71
C ARG A 166 2.00 3.05 16.69
N GLY A 167 1.23 2.93 17.76
CA GLY A 167 1.43 1.86 18.75
C GLY A 167 1.25 0.45 18.16
N VAL A 168 0.34 0.30 17.18
CA VAL A 168 0.11 -0.97 16.48
C VAL A 168 1.35 -1.36 15.67
N LEU A 169 1.91 -0.42 14.90
CA LEU A 169 3.13 -0.64 14.13
C LEU A 169 4.34 -0.94 15.02
N ASP A 170 4.50 -0.23 16.14
CA ASP A 170 5.58 -0.50 17.11
C ASP A 170 5.50 -1.92 17.68
N ALA A 171 4.29 -2.39 17.98
CA ALA A 171 4.04 -3.76 18.43
C ALA A 171 4.36 -4.79 17.33
N ILE A 172 3.97 -4.54 16.09
CA ILE A 172 4.27 -5.37 14.92
C ILE A 172 5.78 -5.47 14.69
N PHE A 173 6.50 -4.35 14.70
CA PHE A 173 7.95 -4.34 14.53
C PHE A 173 8.66 -5.08 15.66
N SER A 174 8.19 -4.94 16.90
CA SER A 174 8.74 -5.67 18.04
C SER A 174 8.57 -7.17 17.88
N ARG A 175 7.37 -7.64 17.48
CA ARG A 175 7.08 -9.06 17.21
C ARG A 175 7.90 -9.62 16.05
N ALA A 176 8.00 -8.88 14.95
CA ALA A 176 8.79 -9.28 13.79
C ALA A 176 10.28 -9.47 14.16
N ARG A 177 10.83 -8.52 14.93
CA ARG A 177 12.20 -8.60 15.45
C ARG A 177 12.39 -9.79 16.40
N GLU A 178 11.47 -10.02 17.33
CA GLU A 178 11.54 -11.13 18.29
C GLU A 178 11.48 -12.50 17.61
N LYS A 179 10.72 -12.61 16.52
CA LYS A 179 10.61 -13.84 15.73
C LYS A 179 11.70 -14.00 14.67
N ASP A 180 12.57 -13.00 14.52
CA ASP A 180 13.61 -12.96 13.50
C ASP A 180 13.06 -13.14 12.08
N VAL A 181 11.99 -12.41 11.77
CA VAL A 181 11.38 -12.34 10.43
C VAL A 181 11.63 -10.98 9.80
N ALA A 182 11.90 -10.97 8.49
CA ALA A 182 12.16 -9.75 7.76
C ALA A 182 10.84 -9.12 7.29
N LEU A 183 10.39 -8.05 7.94
CA LEU A 183 9.19 -7.29 7.55
C LEU A 183 9.56 -6.05 6.73
N LEU A 184 9.03 -5.93 5.51
CA LEU A 184 9.20 -4.78 4.62
C LEU A 184 7.84 -4.32 4.08
N ALA A 185 7.67 -3.03 3.85
CA ALA A 185 6.55 -2.52 3.05
C ALA A 185 7.05 -2.10 1.67
N VAL A 186 6.32 -2.49 0.61
CA VAL A 186 6.64 -2.17 -0.78
C VAL A 186 5.45 -1.43 -1.37
N ALA A 187 5.65 -0.19 -1.79
CA ALA A 187 4.59 0.65 -2.32
C ALA A 187 4.72 0.83 -3.84
N LYS A 188 3.64 0.50 -4.58
CA LYS A 188 3.50 0.77 -6.04
C LYS A 188 3.40 2.25 -6.38
N SER A 189 2.98 3.06 -5.40
CA SER A 189 2.83 4.50 -5.54
C SER A 189 3.42 5.19 -4.31
N SER A 190 3.88 6.42 -4.51
CA SER A 190 4.55 7.18 -3.46
C SER A 190 4.22 8.65 -3.60
N SER A 191 4.00 9.31 -2.47
CA SER A 191 3.86 10.77 -2.34
C SER A 191 5.21 11.48 -2.25
N LEU A 192 6.32 10.74 -2.17
CA LEU A 192 7.67 11.32 -2.12
C LEU A 192 7.89 12.20 -3.34
N SER A 193 8.27 13.44 -3.09
CA SER A 193 8.45 14.44 -4.13
C SER A 193 9.73 15.25 -3.96
N TRP A 194 10.07 16.02 -4.98
CA TRP A 194 11.14 17.01 -4.95
C TRP A 194 10.81 18.18 -5.88
N GLY A 195 11.59 19.26 -5.81
CA GLY A 195 11.47 20.42 -6.67
C GLY A 195 10.72 21.59 -6.02
N ASP A 196 11.26 22.80 -6.20
CA ASP A 196 10.78 23.98 -5.49
C ASP A 196 9.56 24.64 -6.17
N GLU A 197 9.53 24.66 -7.52
CA GLU A 197 8.50 25.36 -8.30
C GLU A 197 7.31 24.46 -8.66
N ILE A 198 7.58 23.17 -8.89
CA ILE A 198 6.60 22.15 -9.25
C ILE A 198 6.93 20.87 -8.48
N THR A 199 5.89 20.14 -8.06
CA THR A 199 6.03 18.88 -7.34
C THR A 199 6.41 17.76 -8.31
N LEU A 200 7.65 17.29 -8.24
CA LEU A 200 8.18 16.24 -9.12
C LEU A 200 8.15 14.86 -8.44
N PRO A 201 7.85 13.78 -9.19
CA PRO A 201 7.71 12.42 -8.65
C PRO A 201 9.07 11.81 -8.34
N PHE A 202 9.44 11.75 -7.05
CA PHE A 202 10.79 11.37 -6.63
C PHE A 202 11.15 9.93 -6.99
N VAL A 203 10.28 8.96 -6.68
CA VAL A 203 10.57 7.52 -6.89
C VAL A 203 10.75 7.21 -8.38
N GLN A 204 9.88 7.76 -9.23
CA GLN A 204 9.94 7.58 -10.68
C GLN A 204 11.22 8.20 -11.26
N HIS A 205 11.58 9.42 -10.86
CA HIS A 205 12.83 10.05 -11.30
C HIS A 205 14.07 9.30 -10.77
N THR A 206 14.03 8.77 -9.55
CA THR A 206 15.08 7.90 -9.02
C THR A 206 15.21 6.63 -9.86
N GLY A 207 14.09 6.01 -10.25
CA GLY A 207 14.05 4.85 -11.13
C GLY A 207 14.73 5.12 -12.48
N LEU A 208 14.36 6.22 -13.14
CA LEU A 208 14.96 6.64 -14.41
C LEU A 208 16.47 6.94 -14.28
N ALA A 209 16.87 7.62 -13.20
CA ALA A 209 18.28 7.91 -12.95
C ALA A 209 19.07 6.63 -12.67
N GLY A 210 18.55 5.75 -11.80
CA GLY A 210 19.17 4.49 -11.43
C GLY A 210 19.36 3.58 -12.62
N ASN A 211 18.35 3.42 -13.47
CA ASN A 211 18.45 2.58 -14.68
C ASN A 211 19.45 3.13 -15.71
N ARG A 212 19.74 4.44 -15.70
CA ARG A 212 20.80 5.04 -16.52
C ARG A 212 22.20 4.84 -15.91
N ILE A 213 22.30 4.84 -14.58
CA ILE A 213 23.57 4.71 -13.84
C ILE A 213 23.98 3.23 -13.71
N ARG A 214 23.01 2.35 -13.54
CA ARG A 214 23.11 0.90 -13.34
C ARG A 214 22.28 0.14 -14.39
N PRO A 215 22.63 0.26 -15.69
CA PRO A 215 21.85 -0.36 -16.75
C PRO A 215 21.92 -1.88 -16.66
N GLY A 216 20.75 -2.53 -16.61
CA GLY A 216 20.66 -3.99 -16.55
C GLY A 216 21.12 -4.59 -15.22
N GLU A 217 21.02 -3.85 -14.11
CA GLU A 217 21.29 -4.36 -12.77
C GLU A 217 20.07 -4.09 -11.86
N ALA A 218 19.76 -5.01 -10.95
CA ALA A 218 18.92 -4.68 -9.80
C ALA A 218 19.70 -3.78 -8.83
N TRP A 219 19.04 -2.82 -8.20
CA TRP A 219 19.71 -1.85 -7.33
C TRP A 219 18.79 -1.30 -6.24
N TYR A 220 19.39 -0.75 -5.19
CA TYR A 220 18.69 0.03 -4.18
C TYR A 220 19.44 1.31 -3.81
N LEU A 221 18.67 2.28 -3.31
CA LEU A 221 19.16 3.57 -2.86
C LEU A 221 18.49 3.93 -1.54
N SER A 222 19.28 4.30 -0.52
CA SER A 222 18.75 4.80 0.75
C SER A 222 18.36 6.27 0.63
N LEU A 223 17.19 6.64 1.16
CA LEU A 223 16.76 8.03 1.23
C LEU A 223 17.33 8.79 2.43
N LYS A 224 18.16 8.12 3.23
CA LYS A 224 18.84 8.76 4.35
C LYS A 224 19.70 9.91 3.83
N ASP A 225 19.54 11.08 4.47
CA ASP A 225 20.28 12.31 4.16
C ASP A 225 20.04 12.85 2.74
N LYS A 226 18.91 12.49 2.10
CA LYS A 226 18.49 13.02 0.79
C LYS A 226 17.43 14.11 0.94
N ASN A 227 17.46 15.08 0.04
CA ASN A 227 16.48 16.16 -0.03
C ASN A 227 15.23 15.63 -0.74
N VAL A 228 14.29 15.09 0.06
CA VAL A 228 13.01 14.57 -0.42
C VAL A 228 11.92 15.13 0.47
N ASP A 229 10.86 15.61 -0.16
CA ASP A 229 9.68 16.12 0.53
C ASP A 229 8.75 14.94 0.91
N ALA A 230 8.18 15.05 2.11
CA ALA A 230 7.26 14.08 2.73
C ALA A 230 7.86 12.68 3.01
N GLY A 231 7.09 11.84 3.72
CA GLY A 231 7.28 10.38 3.78
C GLY A 231 8.51 9.80 4.49
N GLN A 232 9.49 10.61 4.94
CA GLN A 232 10.69 10.04 5.59
C GLN A 232 10.50 9.77 7.09
N GLY A 233 10.59 8.49 7.47
CA GLY A 233 11.16 8.06 8.76
C GLY A 233 10.37 8.35 10.04
N LYS A 234 9.14 8.87 9.98
CA LYS A 234 8.32 9.09 11.18
C LYS A 234 7.97 7.81 11.92
N TRP A 235 8.21 6.64 11.33
CA TRP A 235 7.79 5.33 11.81
C TRP A 235 8.91 4.44 12.35
N GLY A 236 10.11 4.99 12.60
CA GLY A 236 11.18 4.25 13.27
C GLY A 236 11.97 3.31 12.37
N GLY A 237 12.09 3.64 11.08
CA GLY A 237 12.92 2.92 10.11
C GLY A 237 13.48 3.80 9.02
N GLN A 238 13.88 3.17 7.92
CA GLN A 238 14.48 3.83 6.76
C GLN A 238 13.69 3.51 5.50
N THR A 239 13.55 4.50 4.64
CA THR A 239 12.94 4.36 3.32
C THR A 239 14.02 4.23 2.26
N TYR A 240 13.78 3.38 1.28
CA TYR A 240 14.64 3.10 0.15
C TYR A 240 13.84 3.23 -1.14
N VAL A 241 14.54 3.46 -2.26
CA VAL A 241 14.03 3.19 -3.60
C VAL A 241 14.75 1.97 -4.14
N VAL A 242 13.99 1.01 -4.66
CA VAL A 242 14.50 -0.29 -5.10
C VAL A 242 14.01 -0.61 -6.50
N SER A 243 14.92 -0.97 -7.39
CA SER A 243 14.63 -1.70 -8.63
C SER A 243 15.01 -3.17 -8.42
N PHE A 244 14.03 -4.06 -8.45
CA PHE A 244 14.25 -5.48 -8.11
C PHE A 244 14.70 -6.34 -9.29
N CYS A 245 14.52 -5.87 -10.53
CA CYS A 245 14.68 -6.70 -11.72
C CYS A 245 15.33 -5.88 -12.84
N GLU A 246 16.37 -6.43 -13.47
CA GLU A 246 17.16 -5.76 -14.50
C GLU A 246 16.34 -5.41 -15.76
N GLU A 247 15.31 -6.20 -16.06
CA GLU A 247 14.44 -5.99 -17.22
C GLU A 247 13.24 -5.08 -16.93
N SER A 248 13.07 -4.61 -15.70
CA SER A 248 12.00 -3.68 -15.34
C SER A 248 12.50 -2.24 -15.27
N GLU A 249 11.75 -1.33 -15.89
CA GLU A 249 11.99 0.11 -15.73
C GLU A 249 11.42 0.67 -14.42
N GLN A 250 10.71 -0.16 -13.64
CA GLN A 250 10.01 0.27 -12.44
C GLN A 250 10.91 0.22 -11.21
N ALA A 251 10.80 1.26 -10.37
CA ALA A 251 11.37 1.29 -9.04
C ALA A 251 10.27 1.55 -8.01
N PHE A 252 10.44 1.01 -6.80
CA PHE A 252 9.44 1.02 -5.75
C PHE A 252 9.98 1.71 -4.50
N ARG A 253 9.09 2.36 -3.76
CA ARG A 253 9.39 2.77 -2.39
C ARG A 253 9.37 1.52 -1.52
N VAL A 254 10.42 1.32 -0.75
CA VAL A 254 10.53 0.21 0.21
C VAL A 254 10.83 0.77 1.60
N ASP A 255 9.91 0.56 2.54
CA ASP A 255 10.07 0.96 3.93
C ASP A 255 10.58 -0.23 4.75
N VAL A 256 11.70 -0.03 5.45
CA VAL A 256 12.43 -1.05 6.22
C VAL A 256 12.61 -0.62 7.69
N PRO A 257 12.07 -1.36 8.66
CA PRO A 257 12.27 -1.09 10.09
C PRO A 257 13.74 -1.02 10.48
N ALA A 258 14.08 -0.17 11.46
CA ALA A 258 15.47 0.09 11.84
C ALA A 258 16.25 -1.18 12.25
N PHE A 259 15.58 -2.21 12.76
CA PHE A 259 16.23 -3.47 13.16
C PHE A 259 16.74 -4.29 11.95
N LEU A 260 16.26 -4.02 10.73
CA LEU A 260 16.67 -4.71 9.50
C LEU A 260 17.62 -3.89 8.63
N SER A 261 17.83 -2.60 8.92
CA SER A 261 18.54 -1.68 8.00
C SER A 261 19.97 -2.12 7.66
N ARG A 262 20.63 -2.88 8.55
CA ARG A 262 22.00 -3.42 8.32
C ARG A 262 22.01 -4.64 7.39
N ASN A 263 20.91 -5.36 7.29
CA ASN A 263 20.77 -6.58 6.52
C ASN A 263 20.02 -6.36 5.19
N MET A 264 19.68 -5.11 4.86
CA MET A 264 18.82 -4.77 3.73
C MET A 264 19.33 -5.33 2.40
N GLY A 265 20.63 -5.19 2.11
CA GLY A 265 21.21 -5.75 0.89
C GLY A 265 20.98 -7.26 0.77
N SER A 266 21.17 -8.02 1.86
CA SER A 266 20.93 -9.47 1.87
C SER A 266 19.46 -9.81 1.69
N ILE A 267 18.54 -9.04 2.27
CA ILE A 267 17.10 -9.25 2.13
C ILE A 267 16.65 -8.99 0.70
N LEU A 268 17.16 -7.91 0.09
CA LEU A 268 16.87 -7.59 -1.31
C LEU A 268 17.45 -8.65 -2.27
N SER A 269 18.66 -9.15 -2.01
CA SER A 269 19.25 -10.25 -2.77
C SER A 269 18.36 -11.50 -2.76
N MET A 270 17.78 -11.83 -1.60
CA MET A 270 16.81 -12.93 -1.48
C MET A 270 15.47 -12.65 -2.19
N LEU A 271 15.11 -11.39 -2.43
CA LEU A 271 13.85 -11.01 -3.09
C LEU A 271 13.98 -10.84 -4.60
N ALA A 272 15.15 -10.51 -5.13
CA ALA A 272 15.36 -10.18 -6.54
C ALA A 272 14.84 -11.29 -7.49
N ASP A 273 15.18 -12.55 -7.23
CA ASP A 273 14.74 -13.72 -8.03
C ASP A 273 13.23 -13.97 -7.98
N HIS A 274 12.54 -13.34 -7.04
CA HIS A 274 11.11 -13.41 -6.82
C HIS A 274 10.37 -12.20 -7.42
N CYS A 275 11.07 -11.33 -8.16
CA CYS A 275 10.50 -10.14 -8.79
C CYS A 275 10.54 -10.17 -10.33
N CYS A 276 11.17 -11.17 -10.94
CA CYS A 276 11.29 -11.28 -12.40
C CYS A 276 10.30 -12.28 -13.03
N SER A 277 9.07 -12.38 -12.51
CA SER A 277 8.05 -13.26 -13.09
C SER A 277 7.37 -12.61 -14.30
N ALA A 278 6.95 -13.43 -15.27
CA ALA A 278 6.23 -12.93 -16.45
C ALA A 278 4.82 -12.38 -16.10
N GLU A 279 4.27 -12.74 -14.95
CA GLU A 279 2.96 -12.23 -14.50
C GLU A 279 3.05 -10.77 -14.02
N CYS A 280 4.18 -10.38 -13.41
CA CYS A 280 4.41 -9.03 -12.92
C CYS A 280 5.91 -8.71 -12.85
N LEU A 281 6.45 -8.15 -13.95
CA LEU A 281 7.88 -7.89 -14.08
C LEU A 281 8.32 -6.71 -13.19
N GLY A 282 9.31 -6.96 -12.33
CA GLY A 282 9.89 -5.99 -11.41
C GLY A 282 9.20 -5.90 -10.04
N TYR A 283 8.05 -6.53 -9.85
CA TYR A 283 7.30 -6.49 -8.59
C TYR A 283 7.29 -7.88 -7.93
N PRO A 284 7.42 -7.99 -6.59
CA PRO A 284 7.39 -9.29 -5.92
C PRO A 284 6.13 -10.09 -6.27
N HIS A 285 6.30 -11.29 -6.83
CA HIS A 285 5.16 -12.08 -7.31
C HIS A 285 4.19 -12.48 -6.19
N ALA A 286 4.68 -12.61 -4.95
CA ALA A 286 3.84 -12.87 -3.79
C ALA A 286 2.88 -11.70 -3.52
N LEU A 287 3.35 -10.45 -3.62
CA LEU A 287 2.50 -9.25 -3.52
C LEU A 287 1.51 -9.15 -4.68
N PHE A 288 1.95 -9.46 -5.91
CA PHE A 288 1.04 -9.53 -7.05
C PHE A 288 -0.09 -10.53 -6.82
N ARG A 289 0.23 -11.72 -6.26
CA ARG A 289 -0.76 -12.74 -5.92
C ARG A 289 -1.71 -12.27 -4.82
N ALA A 290 -1.18 -11.72 -3.73
CA ALA A 290 -1.97 -11.18 -2.63
C ALA A 290 -2.97 -10.14 -3.16
N HIS A 291 -2.50 -9.22 -3.99
CA HIS A 291 -3.34 -8.21 -4.63
C HIS A 291 -4.47 -8.79 -5.47
N ARG A 292 -4.22 -9.88 -6.20
CA ARG A 292 -5.26 -10.50 -7.02
C ARG A 292 -6.26 -11.30 -6.19
N ASP A 293 -5.79 -12.07 -5.21
CA ASP A 293 -6.64 -13.00 -4.46
C ASP A 293 -7.44 -12.30 -3.35
N ILE A 294 -6.92 -11.21 -2.77
CA ILE A 294 -7.57 -10.45 -1.68
C ILE A 294 -8.47 -9.34 -2.23
N ARG A 295 -8.30 -8.96 -3.50
CA ARG A 295 -9.15 -7.94 -4.13
C ARG A 295 -10.62 -8.36 -4.12
N ILE A 296 -11.45 -7.47 -3.60
CA ILE A 296 -12.91 -7.53 -3.78
C ILE A 296 -13.20 -7.09 -5.21
N THR A 297 -13.78 -8.00 -5.99
CA THR A 297 -14.18 -7.71 -7.37
C THR A 297 -15.43 -6.84 -7.43
N GLU A 298 -15.64 -6.17 -8.56
CA GLU A 298 -16.89 -5.41 -8.79
C GLU A 298 -18.13 -6.29 -8.68
N GLN A 299 -18.04 -7.56 -9.11
CA GLN A 299 -19.11 -8.53 -9.01
C GLN A 299 -19.42 -8.92 -7.55
N GLU A 300 -18.40 -9.16 -6.72
CA GLU A 300 -18.58 -9.43 -5.29
C GLU A 300 -19.19 -8.22 -4.57
N ALA A 301 -18.72 -7.00 -4.86
CA ALA A 301 -19.27 -5.78 -4.30
C ALA A 301 -20.74 -5.58 -4.70
N ALA A 302 -21.08 -5.79 -5.98
CA ALA A 302 -22.45 -5.71 -6.46
C ALA A 302 -23.36 -6.75 -5.77
N SER A 303 -22.90 -8.00 -5.66
CA SER A 303 -23.63 -9.06 -4.97
C SER A 303 -23.82 -8.78 -3.48
N ALA A 304 -22.79 -8.27 -2.79
CA ALA A 304 -22.89 -7.84 -1.39
C ALA A 304 -23.91 -6.70 -1.23
N ARG A 305 -23.92 -5.73 -2.16
CA ARG A 305 -24.88 -4.64 -2.18
C ARG A 305 -26.32 -5.12 -2.40
N GLU A 306 -26.55 -6.06 -3.30
CA GLU A 306 -27.87 -6.67 -3.51
C GLU A 306 -28.37 -7.40 -2.26
N ARG A 307 -27.50 -8.18 -1.60
CA ARG A 307 -27.83 -8.85 -0.33
C ARG A 307 -28.17 -7.84 0.77
N LEU A 308 -27.41 -6.74 0.87
CA LEU A 308 -27.70 -5.67 1.81
C LEU A 308 -29.08 -5.05 1.54
N ILE A 309 -29.40 -4.73 0.28
CA ILE A 309 -30.72 -4.20 -0.10
C ILE A 309 -31.85 -5.16 0.28
N ALA A 310 -31.68 -6.46 0.01
CA ALA A 310 -32.66 -7.47 0.38
C ALA A 310 -32.90 -7.51 1.90
N ARG A 311 -31.82 -7.46 2.70
CA ARG A 311 -31.93 -7.39 4.17
C ARG A 311 -32.60 -6.11 4.66
N LEU A 312 -32.31 -4.96 4.06
CA LEU A 312 -32.96 -3.70 4.42
C LEU A 312 -34.48 -3.75 4.17
N LEU A 313 -34.90 -4.34 3.04
CA LEU A 313 -36.31 -4.58 2.73
C LEU A 313 -36.97 -5.51 3.75
N GLU A 314 -36.31 -6.61 4.11
CA GLU A 314 -36.79 -7.56 5.13
C GLU A 314 -36.92 -6.92 6.52
N THR A 315 -36.05 -5.97 6.86
CA THR A 315 -36.12 -5.20 8.11
C THR A 315 -37.17 -4.10 8.11
N GLY A 316 -37.92 -3.93 7.01
CA GLY A 316 -39.08 -3.03 6.92
C GLY A 316 -38.79 -1.70 6.23
N MET A 317 -37.61 -1.49 5.64
CA MET A 317 -37.35 -0.30 4.84
C MET A 317 -38.08 -0.38 3.51
N THR A 318 -38.56 0.76 3.03
CA THR A 318 -39.17 0.88 1.70
C THR A 318 -38.09 1.02 0.62
N HIS A 319 -38.44 0.66 -0.62
CA HIS A 319 -37.59 0.88 -1.78
C HIS A 319 -37.19 2.37 -1.95
N SER A 320 -38.06 3.30 -1.55
CA SER A 320 -37.78 4.74 -1.63
C SER A 320 -36.70 5.17 -0.65
N GLU A 321 -36.76 4.67 0.59
CA GLU A 321 -35.76 4.97 1.63
C GLU A 321 -34.41 4.36 1.27
N ILE A 322 -34.39 3.11 0.79
CA ILE A 322 -33.16 2.45 0.33
C ILE A 322 -32.56 3.21 -0.85
N LYS A 323 -33.37 3.60 -1.83
CA LYS A 323 -32.91 4.37 -2.98
C LYS A 323 -32.31 5.71 -2.55
N MET A 324 -32.93 6.41 -1.60
CA MET A 324 -32.39 7.65 -1.04
C MET A 324 -31.02 7.46 -0.38
N LEU A 325 -30.80 6.36 0.35
CA LEU A 325 -29.52 6.04 1.00
C LEU A 325 -28.42 5.58 0.03
N MET A 326 -28.83 4.99 -1.10
CA MET A 326 -27.94 4.26 -2.00
C MET A 326 -27.59 5.06 -3.26
N GLN A 327 -28.20 6.22 -3.44
CA GLN A 327 -27.95 7.10 -4.57
C GLN A 327 -26.93 8.18 -4.19
N ASP A 328 -25.84 8.24 -4.95
CA ASP A 328 -25.05 9.45 -5.03
C ASP A 328 -25.86 10.50 -5.80
N PHE A 329 -26.15 11.64 -5.19
CA PHE A 329 -26.88 12.73 -5.84
C PHE A 329 -26.10 13.26 -7.08
N HIS A 330 -24.77 13.10 -7.12
CA HIS A 330 -23.97 13.39 -8.31
C HIS A 330 -24.32 12.47 -9.48
N ASP A 331 -24.54 11.18 -9.25
CA ASP A 331 -24.93 10.23 -10.31
C ASP A 331 -26.32 10.55 -10.90
N ILE A 332 -27.24 11.06 -10.07
CA ILE A 332 -28.57 11.53 -10.50
C ILE A 332 -28.43 12.78 -11.38
N LEU A 333 -27.62 13.75 -10.97
CA LEU A 333 -27.42 15.01 -11.69
C LEU A 333 -26.62 14.79 -12.99
N GLU A 334 -25.74 13.81 -13.03
CA GLU A 334 -24.92 13.46 -14.21
C GLU A 334 -25.61 12.47 -15.16
N MET A 335 -26.84 12.02 -14.87
CA MET A 335 -27.57 10.99 -15.63
C MET A 335 -26.74 9.72 -15.90
N LYS A 336 -25.80 9.39 -15.02
CA LYS A 336 -25.04 8.14 -15.11
C LYS A 336 -25.92 7.00 -14.64
N SER A 337 -26.74 6.48 -15.56
CA SER A 337 -27.53 5.27 -15.30
C SER A 337 -26.60 4.07 -15.23
N ARG A 338 -26.23 3.65 -14.02
CA ARG A 338 -25.80 2.27 -13.76
C ARG A 338 -27.05 1.44 -13.42
N PHE A 339 -27.86 1.18 -14.45
CA PHE A 339 -28.90 0.16 -14.46
C PHE A 339 -28.67 -0.74 -15.66
#